data_AF-W5TQU0-F1
#
_entry.id   AF-W5TQU0-F1
#
_cell.length_a   1.000
_cell.length_b   1.000
_cell.length_c   1.000
_cell.angle_alpha   90.00
_cell.angle_beta   90.00
_cell.angle_gamma   90.00
#
_symmetry.space_group_name_H-M   'P 1'
#
loop_
_entity.id
_entity.type
_entity.pdbx_description
1 polymer ?
#
loop_
_entity_poly.entity_id
_entity_poly.type
_entity_poly.pdbx_seq_one_letter_code
_entity_poly.pdbx_strand_id
1 'polypeptide(L)'
;MRTTLVASILAFLMVGGTAATADPVAPVNPRTSIAIVSLVPGMSTGTSNSSESRAALSIIKVYLVAYALRHGDGSASDRELGQRAIRLSDNNAATALDDKYPDAIAATATEFGLTGTRRGAFWGESYTSARDAAEFLAAEERTDPLSPLLAWMATASPIAADGTAQNWGTSRLPAVIGSKWGWSDEPAAEVASASFGPGFAVAAFTFGDADTQNADLTEFMSR
;
A
#
# COMPACT_ATOMS: atom_id res chain seq x y z
N MET A 1 37.28 -65.74 -3.09
CA MET A 1 37.45 -64.41 -2.47
C MET A 1 36.22 -63.58 -2.82
N ARG A 2 35.33 -63.34 -1.85
CA ARG A 2 34.09 -62.58 -2.03
C ARG A 2 34.37 -61.14 -1.63
N THR A 3 34.31 -60.22 -2.58
CA THR A 3 34.50 -58.78 -2.37
C THR A 3 33.16 -58.18 -1.98
N THR A 4 33.01 -57.74 -0.73
CA THR A 4 31.82 -57.06 -0.23
C THR A 4 31.89 -55.58 -0.59
N LEU A 5 30.98 -55.09 -1.44
CA LEU A 5 30.77 -53.66 -1.66
C LEU A 5 30.02 -53.08 -0.45
N VAL A 6 30.60 -52.08 0.21
CA VAL A 6 29.91 -51.27 1.23
C VAL A 6 29.25 -50.10 0.51
N ALA A 7 27.93 -50.12 0.39
CA ALA A 7 27.14 -48.98 -0.07
C ALA A 7 26.99 -47.97 1.06
N SER A 8 27.56 -46.78 0.90
CA SER A 8 27.35 -45.65 1.82
C SER A 8 26.08 -44.92 1.43
N ILE A 9 25.06 -44.98 2.30
CA ILE A 9 23.82 -44.21 2.16
C ILE A 9 24.08 -42.82 2.74
N LEU A 10 24.13 -41.80 1.88
CA LEU A 10 24.20 -40.40 2.28
C LEU A 10 22.77 -39.90 2.49
N ALA A 11 22.34 -39.78 3.76
CA ALA A 11 21.06 -39.20 4.12
C ALA A 11 21.15 -37.66 3.99
N PHE A 12 20.45 -37.09 3.01
CA PHE A 12 20.21 -35.64 2.95
C PHE A 12 19.17 -35.27 4.03
N LEU A 13 19.60 -34.56 5.07
CA LEU A 13 18.67 -33.84 5.94
C LEU A 13 18.11 -32.65 5.16
N MET A 14 16.84 -32.75 4.74
CA MET A 14 16.04 -31.59 4.36
C MET A 14 15.72 -30.81 5.63
N VAL A 15 16.49 -29.76 5.91
CA VAL A 15 16.11 -28.78 6.93
C VAL A 15 14.92 -28.00 6.36
N GLY A 16 13.71 -28.36 6.79
CA GLY A 16 12.53 -27.56 6.57
C GLY A 16 12.66 -26.26 7.33
N GLY A 17 13.11 -25.20 6.65
CA GLY A 17 13.04 -23.84 7.18
C GLY A 17 11.58 -23.43 7.27
N THR A 18 10.99 -23.45 8.46
CA THR A 18 9.80 -22.66 8.74
C THR A 18 10.17 -21.20 8.56
N ALA A 19 9.65 -20.55 7.51
CA ALA A 19 9.72 -19.10 7.41
C ALA A 19 9.10 -18.53 8.68
N ALA A 20 9.91 -17.92 9.55
CA ALA A 20 9.41 -17.24 10.71
C ALA A 20 8.53 -16.10 10.21
N THR A 21 7.22 -16.22 10.40
CA THR A 21 6.33 -15.07 10.35
C THR A 21 6.71 -14.21 11.53
N ALA A 22 7.27 -13.02 11.28
CA ALA A 22 7.50 -12.05 12.35
C ALA A 22 6.20 -11.87 13.14
N ASP A 23 6.27 -12.04 14.46
CA ASP A 23 5.11 -11.89 15.33
C ASP A 23 4.54 -10.47 15.15
N PRO A 24 3.21 -10.32 14.95
CA PRO A 24 2.60 -9.00 14.85
C PRO A 24 2.88 -8.21 16.13
N VAL A 25 3.44 -7.01 15.99
CA VAL A 25 3.67 -6.10 17.10
C VAL A 25 2.30 -5.71 17.65
N ALA A 26 2.03 -6.04 18.92
CA ALA A 26 0.79 -5.68 19.58
C ALA A 26 0.53 -4.17 19.42
N PRO A 27 -0.68 -3.75 18.99
CA PRO A 27 -0.93 -2.37 18.61
C PRO A 27 -0.59 -1.43 19.77
N VAL A 28 0.15 -0.39 19.45
CA VAL A 28 0.37 0.79 20.31
C VAL A 28 -0.98 1.38 20.72
N ASN A 29 -1.91 1.47 19.76
CA ASN A 29 -3.29 1.92 19.95
C ASN A 29 -4.15 1.33 18.81
N PRO A 30 -5.30 0.69 19.08
CA PRO A 30 -6.16 0.13 18.03
C PRO A 30 -6.68 1.17 17.02
N ARG A 31 -6.61 2.47 17.36
CA ARG A 31 -6.96 3.56 16.44
C ARG A 31 -6.10 3.59 15.18
N THR A 32 -4.89 3.03 15.21
CA THR A 32 -3.96 3.05 14.07
C THR A 32 -3.67 1.63 13.59
N SER A 33 -3.87 1.40 12.29
CA SER A 33 -3.55 0.15 11.58
C SER A 33 -2.33 0.40 10.70
N ILE A 34 -1.28 -0.43 10.81
CA ILE A 34 0.00 -0.26 10.11
C ILE A 34 0.42 -1.58 9.49
N ALA A 35 0.89 -1.54 8.24
CA ALA A 35 1.59 -2.66 7.61
C ALA A 35 2.88 -2.17 6.95
N ILE A 36 3.95 -2.92 7.11
CA ILE A 36 5.18 -2.84 6.31
C ILE A 36 5.31 -4.16 5.56
N VAL A 37 5.34 -4.09 4.24
CA VAL A 37 5.55 -5.24 3.37
C VAL A 37 6.93 -5.13 2.77
N SER A 38 7.78 -6.11 3.06
CA SER A 38 9.13 -6.20 2.50
C SER A 38 9.12 -7.09 1.26
N LEU A 39 9.94 -6.75 0.27
CA LEU A 39 10.27 -7.65 -0.84
C LEU A 39 11.18 -8.80 -0.41
N VAL A 40 11.80 -8.72 0.78
CA VAL A 40 12.52 -9.83 1.39
C VAL A 40 11.51 -10.73 2.11
N PRO A 41 11.37 -12.01 1.72
CA PRO A 41 10.41 -12.91 2.34
C PRO A 41 10.60 -13.01 3.87
N GLY A 42 9.50 -12.98 4.62
CA GLY A 42 9.49 -13.10 6.08
C GLY A 42 9.81 -11.82 6.85
N MET A 43 10.14 -10.72 6.17
CA MET A 43 10.51 -9.45 6.81
C MET A 43 9.34 -8.45 6.91
N SER A 44 8.15 -8.81 6.43
CA SER A 44 6.96 -7.99 6.59
C SER A 44 6.50 -7.97 8.04
N THR A 45 6.03 -6.82 8.51
CA THR A 45 5.53 -6.62 9.88
C THR A 45 4.32 -5.68 9.87
N GLY A 46 3.66 -5.52 11.01
CA GLY A 46 2.50 -4.64 11.15
C GLY A 46 1.82 -4.80 12.49
N THR A 47 0.81 -3.97 12.71
CA THR A 47 -0.09 -4.12 13.86
C THR A 47 -1.04 -5.31 13.66
N SER A 48 -1.61 -5.81 14.76
CA SER A 48 -2.55 -6.95 14.72
C SER A 48 -3.84 -6.67 13.92
N ASN A 49 -4.21 -5.41 13.75
CA ASN A 49 -5.35 -4.94 12.94
C ASN A 49 -4.92 -4.48 11.53
N SER A 50 -3.74 -4.85 11.05
CA SER A 50 -3.23 -4.41 9.74
C SER A 50 -4.11 -4.81 8.55
N SER A 51 -4.83 -5.93 8.67
CA SER A 51 -5.82 -6.41 7.67
C SER A 51 -7.24 -5.86 7.88
N GLU A 52 -7.47 -5.00 8.88
CA GLU A 52 -8.77 -4.38 9.09
C GLU A 52 -9.11 -3.43 7.92
N SER A 53 -10.26 -3.65 7.28
CA SER A 53 -10.75 -2.78 6.21
C SER A 53 -11.30 -1.48 6.79
N ARG A 54 -10.79 -0.35 6.32
CA ARG A 54 -11.14 1.03 6.72
C ARG A 54 -11.47 1.87 5.50
N ALA A 55 -12.03 3.06 5.71
CA ALA A 55 -12.25 4.01 4.61
C ALA A 55 -10.91 4.27 3.90
N ALA A 56 -10.89 4.06 2.58
CA ALA A 56 -9.67 4.18 1.80
C ALA A 56 -9.26 5.63 1.55
N LEU A 57 -10.20 6.58 1.70
CA LEU A 57 -9.99 8.01 1.45
C LEU A 57 -9.33 8.21 0.07
N SER A 58 -8.37 9.13 -0.04
CA SER A 58 -7.60 9.33 -1.28
C SER A 58 -6.51 8.29 -1.54
N ILE A 59 -6.29 7.30 -0.65
CA ILE A 59 -5.38 6.18 -0.96
C ILE A 59 -5.93 5.33 -2.09
N ILE A 60 -7.26 5.19 -2.20
CA ILE A 60 -7.88 4.34 -3.22
C ILE A 60 -7.50 4.73 -4.67
N LYS A 61 -7.12 6.00 -4.87
CA LYS A 61 -6.71 6.52 -6.18
C LYS A 61 -5.51 5.74 -6.74
N VAL A 62 -4.67 5.11 -5.92
CA VAL A 62 -3.56 4.27 -6.42
C VAL A 62 -4.08 3.07 -7.22
N TYR A 63 -5.16 2.41 -6.78
CA TYR A 63 -5.73 1.27 -7.49
C TYR A 63 -6.41 1.69 -8.79
N LEU A 64 -7.20 2.77 -8.72
CA LEU A 64 -7.89 3.34 -9.88
C LEU A 64 -6.91 3.73 -10.99
N VAL A 65 -5.83 4.43 -10.61
CA VAL A 65 -4.81 4.88 -11.57
C VAL A 65 -4.00 3.70 -12.11
N ALA A 66 -3.68 2.72 -11.27
CA ALA A 66 -2.97 1.53 -11.70
C ALA A 66 -3.77 0.74 -12.75
N TYR A 67 -5.09 0.60 -12.55
CA TYR A 67 -5.98 0.02 -13.55
C TYR A 67 -5.95 0.81 -14.86
N ALA A 68 -6.16 2.13 -14.80
CA ALA A 68 -6.18 2.96 -16.00
C ALA A 68 -4.85 2.88 -16.79
N LEU A 69 -3.71 2.76 -16.10
CA LEU A 69 -2.40 2.61 -16.73
C LEU A 69 -2.18 1.24 -17.38
N ARG A 70 -2.68 0.15 -16.78
CA ARG A 70 -2.48 -1.22 -17.28
C ARG A 70 -3.53 -1.68 -18.28
N HIS A 71 -4.79 -1.30 -18.02
CA HIS A 71 -5.97 -1.85 -18.67
C HIS A 71 -6.85 -0.80 -19.33
N GLY A 72 -6.54 0.49 -19.13
CA GLY A 72 -7.24 1.59 -19.79
C GLY A 72 -6.99 1.61 -21.30
N ASP A 73 -7.54 2.63 -21.98
CA ASP A 73 -7.44 2.74 -23.44
C ASP A 73 -6.11 3.31 -23.94
N GLY A 74 -5.16 3.54 -23.02
CA GLY A 74 -3.86 4.13 -23.31
C GLY A 74 -3.90 5.61 -23.70
N SER A 75 -5.04 6.29 -23.51
CA SER A 75 -5.18 7.69 -23.87
C SER A 75 -4.26 8.61 -23.05
N ALA A 76 -3.83 9.70 -23.69
CA ALA A 76 -3.11 10.77 -22.99
C ALA A 76 -3.95 11.36 -21.85
N SER A 77 -5.28 11.41 -22.02
CA SER A 77 -6.22 11.86 -20.99
C SER A 77 -6.12 11.02 -19.71
N ASP A 78 -6.09 9.69 -19.81
CA ASP A 78 -5.99 8.83 -18.61
C ASP A 78 -4.66 9.04 -17.89
N ARG A 79 -3.58 9.28 -18.64
CA ARG A 79 -2.27 9.59 -18.06
C ARG A 79 -2.28 10.93 -17.33
N GLU A 80 -2.88 11.96 -17.93
CA GLU A 80 -3.00 13.29 -17.30
C GLU A 80 -3.88 13.26 -16.06
N LEU A 81 -5.03 12.59 -16.14
CA LEU A 81 -5.94 12.40 -15.01
C LEU A 81 -5.26 11.59 -13.90
N GLY A 82 -4.57 10.50 -14.25
CA GLY A 82 -3.83 9.68 -13.30
C GLY A 82 -2.73 10.46 -12.60
N GLN A 83 -1.97 11.26 -13.35
CA GLN A 83 -0.94 12.12 -12.78
C GLN A 83 -1.52 13.13 -11.78
N ARG A 84 -2.63 13.80 -12.12
CA ARG A 84 -3.31 14.74 -11.21
C ARG A 84 -3.87 14.04 -9.97
N ALA A 85 -4.53 12.90 -10.15
CA ALA A 85 -5.10 12.12 -9.05
C ALA A 85 -4.03 11.66 -8.05
N ILE A 86 -2.84 11.30 -8.52
CA ILE A 86 -1.74 10.89 -7.63
C ILE A 86 -1.00 12.08 -7.04
N ARG A 87 -0.51 13.01 -7.88
CA ARG A 87 0.39 14.09 -7.43
C ARG A 87 -0.35 15.16 -6.63
N LEU A 88 -1.55 15.52 -7.06
CA LEU A 88 -2.35 16.60 -6.47
C LEU A 88 -3.51 16.08 -5.63
N SER A 89 -3.68 14.75 -5.51
CA SER A 89 -4.86 14.16 -4.88
C SER A 89 -6.19 14.63 -5.47
N ASP A 90 -6.18 15.01 -6.75
CA ASP A 90 -7.29 15.72 -7.40
C ASP A 90 -8.56 14.86 -7.50
N ASN A 91 -9.63 15.30 -6.84
CA ASN A 91 -10.90 14.58 -6.81
C ASN A 91 -11.61 14.57 -8.16
N ASN A 92 -11.53 15.66 -8.94
CA ASN A 92 -12.16 15.69 -10.26
C ASN A 92 -11.47 14.72 -11.22
N ALA A 93 -10.14 14.60 -11.11
CA ALA A 93 -9.39 13.64 -11.91
C ALA A 93 -9.73 12.19 -11.55
N ALA A 94 -9.85 11.90 -10.25
CA ALA A 94 -10.28 10.57 -9.79
C ALA A 94 -11.72 10.25 -10.19
N THR A 95 -12.66 11.21 -10.08
CA THR A 95 -14.04 11.01 -10.52
C THR A 95 -14.11 10.72 -12.01
N ALA A 96 -13.39 11.48 -12.85
CA ALA A 96 -13.38 11.21 -14.29
C ALA A 96 -12.83 9.81 -14.64
N LEU A 97 -11.82 9.33 -13.91
CA LEU A 97 -11.30 7.97 -14.08
C LEU A 97 -12.28 6.91 -13.57
N ASP A 98 -12.94 7.13 -12.43
CA ASP A 98 -13.92 6.21 -11.85
C ASP A 98 -15.19 6.11 -12.71
N ASP A 99 -15.65 7.22 -13.28
CA ASP A 99 -16.78 7.24 -14.22
C ASP A 99 -16.46 6.49 -15.52
N LYS A 100 -15.21 6.61 -16.00
CA LYS A 100 -14.74 5.91 -17.20
C LYS A 100 -14.50 4.42 -16.93
N TYR A 101 -14.02 4.07 -15.73
CA TYR A 101 -13.64 2.72 -15.33
C TYR A 101 -14.28 2.33 -13.99
N PRO A 102 -15.60 2.12 -13.92
CA PRO A 102 -16.32 1.90 -12.67
C PRO A 102 -15.91 0.61 -11.93
N ASP A 103 -15.32 -0.36 -12.63
CA ASP A 103 -14.85 -1.60 -12.02
C ASP A 103 -13.36 -1.58 -11.65
N ALA A 104 -12.64 -0.48 -11.91
CA ALA A 104 -11.18 -0.41 -11.81
C ALA A 104 -10.63 -0.83 -10.44
N ILE A 105 -11.27 -0.37 -9.36
CA ILE A 105 -10.85 -0.67 -7.98
C ILE A 105 -11.05 -2.15 -7.67
N ALA A 106 -12.21 -2.72 -8.01
CA ALA A 106 -12.51 -4.13 -7.77
C ALA A 106 -11.66 -5.06 -8.65
N ALA A 107 -11.41 -4.68 -9.90
CA ALA A 107 -10.55 -5.39 -10.82
C ALA A 107 -9.09 -5.40 -10.32
N THR A 108 -8.57 -4.25 -9.86
CA THR A 108 -7.23 -4.18 -9.27
C THR A 108 -7.14 -5.00 -7.99
N ALA A 109 -8.15 -4.93 -7.12
CA ALA A 109 -8.18 -5.74 -5.91
C ALA A 109 -8.13 -7.25 -6.24
N THR A 110 -8.88 -7.68 -7.26
CA THR A 110 -8.87 -9.07 -7.74
C THR A 110 -7.51 -9.46 -8.32
N GLU A 111 -6.93 -8.61 -9.17
CA GLU A 111 -5.63 -8.83 -9.83
C GLU A 111 -4.50 -9.03 -8.81
N PHE A 112 -4.54 -8.30 -7.70
CA PHE A 112 -3.50 -8.33 -6.66
C PHE A 112 -3.88 -9.16 -5.43
N GLY A 113 -5.05 -9.81 -5.41
CA GLY A 113 -5.51 -10.62 -4.27
C GLY A 113 -5.84 -9.84 -2.99
N LEU A 114 -6.24 -8.57 -3.13
CA LEU A 114 -6.45 -7.61 -2.04
C LEU A 114 -7.85 -7.78 -1.41
N THR A 115 -7.97 -8.65 -0.42
CA THR A 115 -9.27 -9.06 0.15
C THR A 115 -9.96 -8.01 1.03
N GLY A 116 -9.22 -7.04 1.55
CA GLY A 116 -9.74 -5.92 2.32
C GLY A 116 -10.17 -4.72 1.44
N THR A 117 -9.93 -4.79 0.13
CA THR A 117 -10.13 -3.70 -0.83
C THR A 117 -11.40 -3.88 -1.65
N ARG A 118 -12.27 -2.87 -1.62
CA ARG A 118 -13.53 -2.87 -2.40
C ARG A 118 -13.97 -1.46 -2.76
N ARG A 119 -14.63 -1.33 -3.90
CA ARG A 119 -15.27 -0.07 -4.32
C ARG A 119 -16.55 0.18 -3.52
N GLY A 120 -16.78 1.45 -3.16
CA GLY A 120 -18.08 1.93 -2.65
C GLY A 120 -19.05 2.29 -3.77
N ALA A 121 -20.01 3.20 -3.51
CA ALA A 121 -20.89 3.71 -4.57
C ALA A 121 -20.10 4.52 -5.62
N PHE A 122 -19.07 5.23 -5.18
CA PHE A 122 -18.05 5.88 -5.99
C PHE A 122 -16.67 5.69 -5.34
N TRP A 123 -15.60 6.10 -6.02
CA TRP A 123 -14.22 5.93 -5.53
C TRP A 123 -14.04 6.41 -4.08
N GLY A 124 -14.60 7.55 -3.67
CA GLY A 124 -14.41 8.15 -2.35
C GLY A 124 -15.06 7.39 -1.19
N GLU A 125 -16.04 6.53 -1.47
CA GLU A 125 -16.68 5.65 -0.48
C GLU A 125 -16.05 4.24 -0.42
N SER A 126 -14.88 4.07 -1.04
CA SER A 126 -14.22 2.78 -1.11
C SER A 126 -13.47 2.44 0.17
N TYR A 127 -13.17 1.16 0.35
CA TYR A 127 -12.49 0.62 1.52
C TYR A 127 -11.23 -0.13 1.10
N THR A 128 -10.22 -0.14 1.97
CA THR A 128 -8.99 -0.95 1.85
C THR A 128 -8.42 -1.20 3.25
N SER A 129 -7.34 -1.98 3.37
CA SER A 129 -6.62 -2.18 4.62
C SER A 129 -5.19 -1.63 4.51
N ALA A 130 -4.53 -1.40 5.66
CA ALA A 130 -3.10 -1.05 5.65
C ALA A 130 -2.28 -2.15 4.96
N ARG A 131 -2.64 -3.42 5.21
CA ARG A 131 -2.02 -4.58 4.58
C ARG A 131 -2.16 -4.56 3.07
N ASP A 132 -3.37 -4.39 2.55
CA ASP A 132 -3.65 -4.39 1.11
C ASP A 132 -2.95 -3.24 0.38
N ALA A 133 -2.93 -2.04 0.98
CA ALA A 133 -2.24 -0.89 0.41
C ALA A 133 -0.72 -1.12 0.32
N ALA A 134 -0.11 -1.67 1.38
CA ALA A 134 1.31 -2.01 1.35
C ALA A 134 1.61 -3.19 0.41
N GLU A 135 0.79 -4.24 0.38
CA GLU A 135 0.96 -5.38 -0.52
C GLU A 135 0.85 -4.97 -1.99
N PHE A 136 -0.10 -4.09 -2.31
CA PHE A 136 -0.24 -3.53 -3.65
C PHE A 136 1.01 -2.76 -4.10
N LEU A 137 1.49 -1.82 -3.28
CA LEU A 137 2.67 -1.02 -3.64
C LEU A 137 3.94 -1.87 -3.73
N ALA A 138 4.11 -2.86 -2.84
CA ALA A 138 5.23 -3.80 -2.93
C ALA A 138 5.13 -4.68 -4.18
N ALA A 139 3.92 -5.12 -4.54
CA ALA A 139 3.72 -5.86 -5.78
C ALA A 139 4.03 -5.00 -7.02
N GLU A 140 3.57 -3.75 -7.04
CA GLU A 140 3.88 -2.78 -8.10
C GLU A 140 5.39 -2.56 -8.22
N GLU A 141 6.12 -2.33 -7.13
CA GLU A 141 7.58 -2.23 -7.13
C GLU A 141 8.25 -3.48 -7.72
N ARG A 142 7.73 -4.66 -7.38
CA ARG A 142 8.28 -5.94 -7.85
C ARG A 142 7.99 -6.20 -9.32
N THR A 143 6.83 -5.79 -9.84
CA THR A 143 6.39 -6.15 -11.20
C THR A 143 6.61 -5.05 -12.22
N ASP A 144 6.49 -3.79 -11.83
CA ASP A 144 6.71 -2.61 -12.68
C ASP A 144 7.37 -1.47 -11.87
N PRO A 145 8.66 -1.60 -11.48
CA PRO A 145 9.37 -0.60 -10.69
C PRO A 145 9.52 0.76 -11.39
N LEU A 146 9.26 0.83 -12.70
CA LEU A 146 9.31 2.06 -13.50
C LEU A 146 7.91 2.60 -13.83
N SER A 147 6.87 2.10 -13.15
CA SER A 147 5.50 2.50 -13.46
C SER A 147 5.31 4.01 -13.28
N PRO A 148 4.50 4.66 -14.15
CA PRO A 148 4.15 6.07 -13.96
C PRO A 148 3.54 6.35 -12.59
N LEU A 149 2.81 5.39 -12.01
CA LEU A 149 2.23 5.50 -10.67
C LEU A 149 3.31 5.73 -9.60
N LEU A 150 4.34 4.89 -9.55
CA LEU A 150 5.43 5.04 -8.58
C LEU A 150 6.21 6.34 -8.80
N ALA A 151 6.45 6.71 -10.06
CA ALA A 151 7.08 7.99 -10.40
C ALA A 151 6.25 9.21 -9.94
N TRP A 152 4.93 9.14 -10.06
CA TRP A 152 4.03 10.21 -9.61
C TRP A 152 3.92 10.28 -8.09
N MET A 153 3.93 9.15 -7.39
CA MET A 153 4.03 9.12 -5.93
C MET A 153 5.37 9.70 -5.44
N ALA A 154 6.47 9.43 -6.15
CA ALA A 154 7.81 9.98 -5.84
C ALA A 154 7.92 11.48 -6.11
N THR A 155 7.06 12.03 -6.96
CA THR A 155 7.03 13.45 -7.35
C THR A 155 5.73 14.14 -6.95
N ALA A 156 5.07 13.62 -5.92
CA ALA A 156 3.83 14.17 -5.40
C ALA A 156 4.03 15.64 -5.00
N SER A 157 3.01 16.46 -5.22
CA SER A 157 3.05 17.87 -4.86
C SER A 157 3.08 18.02 -3.34
N PRO A 158 3.84 18.97 -2.76
CA PRO A 158 3.79 19.24 -1.32
C PRO A 158 2.39 19.66 -0.84
N ILE A 159 1.57 20.23 -1.73
CA ILE A 159 0.21 20.70 -1.47
C ILE A 159 -0.75 20.05 -2.48
N ALA A 160 -1.83 19.46 -1.98
CA ALA A 160 -2.89 18.88 -2.79
C ALA A 160 -3.75 19.97 -3.48
N ALA A 161 -4.63 19.56 -4.39
CA ALA A 161 -5.49 20.46 -5.17
C ALA A 161 -6.44 21.31 -4.30
N ASP A 162 -6.80 20.80 -3.12
CA ASP A 162 -7.66 21.45 -2.13
C ASP A 162 -6.89 22.32 -1.12
N GLY A 163 -5.56 22.36 -1.20
CA GLY A 163 -4.70 23.08 -0.26
C GLY A 163 -4.14 22.25 0.89
N THR A 164 -4.49 20.97 0.99
CA THR A 164 -4.00 20.09 2.08
C THR A 164 -2.50 19.80 1.93
N ALA A 165 -1.75 19.92 3.02
CA ALA A 165 -0.33 19.55 3.04
C ALA A 165 -0.13 18.03 2.95
N GLN A 166 0.80 17.61 2.09
CA GLN A 166 1.13 16.21 1.80
C GLN A 166 2.52 15.87 2.38
N ASN A 167 2.66 15.87 3.71
CA ASN A 167 3.95 15.76 4.39
C ASN A 167 3.92 15.03 5.76
N TRP A 168 2.95 14.14 5.96
CA TRP A 168 2.76 13.41 7.22
C TRP A 168 2.78 11.89 7.03
N GLY A 169 2.69 11.17 8.15
CA GLY A 169 2.53 9.72 8.21
C GLY A 169 3.75 8.98 7.69
N THR A 170 3.50 7.97 6.86
CA THR A 170 4.54 7.08 6.34
C THR A 170 5.58 7.82 5.50
N SER A 171 5.24 8.97 4.91
CA SER A 171 6.19 9.81 4.15
C SER A 171 7.37 10.32 4.98
N ARG A 172 7.26 10.31 6.30
CA ARG A 172 8.31 10.74 7.24
C ARG A 172 9.27 9.61 7.63
N LEU A 173 8.99 8.38 7.20
CA LEU A 173 9.82 7.23 7.52
C LEU A 173 11.13 7.26 6.72
N PRO A 174 12.24 6.75 7.28
CA PRO A 174 13.51 6.68 6.55
C PRO A 174 13.38 5.92 5.23
N ALA A 175 14.15 6.35 4.23
CA ALA A 175 14.26 5.73 2.90
C ALA A 175 12.97 5.65 2.07
N VAL A 176 11.88 6.31 2.49
CA VAL A 176 10.70 6.49 1.63
C VAL A 176 11.04 7.35 0.42
N ILE A 177 10.62 6.88 -0.75
CA ILE A 177 10.82 7.53 -2.05
C ILE A 177 9.56 8.26 -2.48
N GLY A 178 8.40 7.62 -2.36
CA GLY A 178 7.14 8.19 -2.83
C GLY A 178 5.97 7.85 -1.91
N SER A 179 4.95 8.71 -1.92
CA SER A 179 3.82 8.62 -1.00
C SER A 179 2.51 9.05 -1.64
N LYS A 180 1.41 8.52 -1.10
CA LYS A 180 0.05 8.98 -1.30
C LYS A 180 -0.61 9.17 0.06
N TRP A 181 -1.42 10.21 0.17
CA TRP A 181 -2.14 10.61 1.38
C TRP A 181 -3.64 10.59 1.15
N GLY A 182 -4.41 10.37 2.22
CA GLY A 182 -5.86 10.50 2.27
C GLY A 182 -6.30 11.04 3.62
N TRP A 183 -7.35 11.85 3.60
CA TRP A 183 -7.96 12.49 4.76
C TRP A 183 -9.47 12.55 4.55
N SER A 184 -10.21 12.60 5.65
CA SER A 184 -11.64 12.90 5.67
C SER A 184 -11.85 14.40 5.85
N ASP A 185 -12.80 14.97 5.10
CA ASP A 185 -13.32 16.33 5.32
C ASP A 185 -14.48 16.34 6.34
N GLU A 186 -14.95 15.16 6.73
CA GLU A 186 -16.12 14.97 7.60
C GLU A 186 -15.75 14.94 9.09
N PRO A 187 -16.72 15.21 9.99
CA PRO A 187 -16.56 15.02 11.42
C PRO A 187 -16.14 13.59 11.77
N ALA A 188 -15.28 13.46 12.79
CA ALA A 188 -14.42 12.29 13.06
C ALA A 188 -13.24 12.24 12.06
N ALA A 189 -12.11 12.79 12.48
CA ALA A 189 -10.91 12.82 11.68
C ALA A 189 -10.42 11.40 11.38
N GLU A 190 -10.15 11.15 10.11
CA GLU A 190 -9.47 9.95 9.63
C GLU A 190 -8.39 10.36 8.65
N VAL A 191 -7.21 9.78 8.79
CA VAL A 191 -6.08 9.98 7.86
C VAL A 191 -5.44 8.66 7.48
N ALA A 192 -4.90 8.60 6.28
CA ALA A 192 -4.23 7.41 5.76
C ALA A 192 -3.07 7.76 4.81
N SER A 193 -1.88 7.22 5.05
CA SER A 193 -0.74 7.35 4.12
C SER A 193 -0.28 5.98 3.66
N ALA A 194 0.11 5.90 2.39
CA ALA A 194 0.79 4.74 1.83
C ALA A 194 2.04 5.20 1.08
N SER A 195 3.16 4.53 1.30
CA SER A 195 4.47 4.89 0.77
C SER A 195 5.23 3.67 0.28
N PHE A 196 6.20 3.90 -0.59
CA PHE A 196 7.18 2.89 -0.98
C PHE A 196 8.61 3.46 -0.85
N GLY A 197 9.55 2.55 -0.66
CA GLY A 197 10.99 2.80 -0.68
C GLY A 197 11.71 1.55 -1.22
N PRO A 198 13.06 1.52 -1.22
CA PRO A 198 13.80 0.42 -1.80
C PRO A 198 13.50 -0.93 -1.12
N GLY A 199 12.78 -1.81 -1.80
CA GLY A 199 12.45 -3.16 -1.34
C GLY A 199 11.39 -3.21 -0.24
N PHE A 200 10.59 -2.15 -0.07
CA PHE A 200 9.49 -2.16 0.88
C PHE A 200 8.37 -1.18 0.50
N ALA A 201 7.16 -1.52 0.95
CA ALA A 201 6.05 -0.59 1.03
C ALA A 201 5.50 -0.56 2.45
N VAL A 202 4.85 0.55 2.79
CA VAL A 202 4.28 0.79 4.11
C VAL A 202 2.99 1.56 3.97
N ALA A 203 1.98 1.21 4.76
CA ALA A 203 0.75 1.99 4.86
C ALA A 203 0.29 2.10 6.31
N ALA A 204 -0.38 3.20 6.61
CA ALA A 204 -0.96 3.48 7.90
C ALA A 204 -2.33 4.13 7.73
N PHE A 205 -3.31 3.70 8.54
CA PHE A 205 -4.66 4.25 8.62
C PHE A 205 -4.96 4.58 10.07
N THR A 206 -5.41 5.79 10.36
CA THR A 206 -5.58 6.29 11.73
C THR A 206 -6.93 6.97 11.88
N PHE A 207 -7.72 6.51 12.86
CA PHE A 207 -8.83 7.30 13.39
C PHE A 207 -8.22 8.42 14.25
N GLY A 208 -8.11 9.61 13.66
CA GLY A 208 -7.38 10.77 14.17
C GLY A 208 -6.86 11.64 13.03
N ASP A 209 -6.04 12.62 13.40
CA ASP A 209 -5.41 13.56 12.48
C ASP A 209 -3.98 13.14 12.07
N ALA A 210 -3.34 13.96 11.24
CA ALA A 210 -1.98 13.76 10.78
C ALA A 210 -0.96 13.66 11.92
N ASP A 211 -1.12 14.47 12.97
CA ASP A 211 -0.22 14.45 14.14
C ASP A 211 -0.39 13.18 14.96
N THR A 212 -1.62 12.69 15.09
CA THR A 212 -1.94 11.41 15.70
C THR A 212 -1.25 10.26 14.97
N GLN A 213 -1.35 10.23 13.63
CA GLN A 213 -0.68 9.20 12.84
C GLN A 213 0.84 9.30 12.93
N ASN A 214 1.40 10.52 12.95
CA ASN A 214 2.83 10.74 13.13
C ASN A 214 3.34 10.17 14.46
N ALA A 215 2.61 10.41 15.55
CA ALA A 215 2.96 9.92 16.88
C ALA A 215 2.90 8.37 16.93
N ASP A 216 1.83 7.78 16.42
CA ASP A 216 1.63 6.33 16.45
C ASP A 216 2.67 5.60 15.57
N LEU A 217 3.04 6.15 14.42
CA LEU A 217 4.13 5.62 13.60
C LEU A 217 5.50 5.74 14.29
N THR A 218 5.76 6.86 14.97
CA THR A 218 7.02 7.05 15.71
C THR A 218 7.16 6.01 16.81
N GLU A 219 6.07 5.74 17.55
CA GLU A 219 6.08 4.67 18.57
C GLU A 219 6.27 3.29 17.92
N PHE A 220 5.54 2.99 16.83
CA PHE A 220 5.67 1.72 16.12
C PHE A 220 7.11 1.44 15.66
N MET A 221 7.80 2.44 15.10
CA MET A 221 9.18 2.30 14.62
C MET A 221 10.24 2.23 15.72
N SER A 222 9.87 2.52 16.97
CA SER A 222 10.79 2.48 18.12
C SER A 222 10.92 1.09 18.78
N ARG A 223 10.16 0.11 18.28
CA ARG A 223 10.10 -1.27 18.79
C ARG A 223 10.96 -2.20 17.95
#